data_AF-A0A8K0QA04-F1
#
_entry.id   AF-A0A8K0QA04-F1
#
_cell.length_a   1.000
_cell.length_b   1.000
_cell.length_c   1.000
_cell.angle_alpha   90.00
_cell.angle_beta   90.00
_cell.angle_gamma   90.00
#
_symmetry.space_group_name_H-M   'P 1'
#
loop_
_entity.id
_entity.type
_entity.pdbx_description
1 polymer ?
#
loop_
_entity_poly.entity_id
_entity_poly.type
_entity_poly.pdbx_seq_one_letter_code
_entity_poly.pdbx_strand_id
1 'polypeptide(L)'
;MAGVTEKARFYLERAVPQLREWEEKDIFSKDEIRTIVQKRNDFEHKVLSPGNKPFDWSAYAKWEQSLESLRSKRCKRLKIRHLNSAHAGQGRTLAIFERGVSRHQGSGELWREYLAYAASVKAAKRWRRTMTNALRMMPTDPELWVMAGRRSARNGDMAAARGFFMRGCRFCTTDGTLWLEYARCEMEWLEKVDKRKEAKNGGDALRPDRVEDDDELRIVDSDDEDEDGTMLPEPSSTQAKVIDKTSVKKLESNPAMDGAIPMAIFDISKKQTFFNAEVAEAFFDMFASFTKVSVQPRISQHVLDALDQAYPNHPSTCNAHIRQPVIGVSPVTAEFPKNLREVLARLTKYLEATTNRAELQKKTVAWIDGYLALENLDDGIRAVLEHTKNKMAST
;
A
#
# COMPACT_ATOMS: atom_id res chain seq x y z
N MET A 1 -39.17 4.09 11.79
CA MET A 1 -39.24 5.19 10.80
C MET A 1 -39.16 6.57 11.45
N ALA A 2 -39.92 6.87 12.52
CA ALA A 2 -39.90 8.20 13.18
C ALA A 2 -38.49 8.69 13.59
N GLY A 3 -37.66 7.84 14.20
CA GLY A 3 -36.31 8.22 14.62
C GLY A 3 -35.30 8.43 13.47
N VAL A 4 -35.56 7.93 12.26
CA VAL A 4 -34.69 8.19 11.10
C VAL A 4 -34.93 9.60 10.58
N THR A 5 -36.21 9.98 10.44
CA THR A 5 -36.62 11.32 10.01
C THR A 5 -36.12 12.40 10.96
N GLU A 6 -36.23 12.17 12.27
CA GLU A 6 -35.73 13.12 13.28
C GLU A 6 -34.20 13.30 13.21
N LYS A 7 -33.44 12.20 13.07
CA LYS A 7 -31.99 12.25 12.90
C LYS A 7 -31.59 12.92 11.59
N ALA A 8 -32.28 12.63 10.48
CA ALA A 8 -32.03 13.27 9.19
C ALA A 8 -32.25 14.79 9.29
N ARG A 9 -33.36 15.21 9.91
CA ARG A 9 -33.67 16.61 10.17
C ARG A 9 -32.56 17.30 10.97
N PHE A 10 -32.06 16.66 12.04
CA PHE A 10 -30.94 17.19 12.83
C PHE A 10 -29.68 17.48 11.97
N TYR A 11 -29.29 16.56 11.08
CA TYR A 11 -28.12 16.78 10.21
C TYR A 11 -28.37 17.87 9.15
N LEU A 12 -29.58 17.97 8.63
CA LEU A 12 -29.96 19.01 7.68
C LEU A 12 -29.97 20.41 8.30
N GLU A 13 -30.50 20.55 9.53
CA GLU A 13 -30.54 21.82 10.25
C GLU A 13 -29.12 22.39 10.49
N ARG A 14 -28.14 21.52 10.77
CA ARG A 14 -26.73 21.92 10.90
C ARG A 14 -26.12 22.49 9.61
N ALA A 15 -26.68 22.15 8.44
CA ALA A 15 -26.20 22.66 7.15
C ALA A 15 -26.82 24.01 6.77
N VAL A 16 -27.89 24.46 7.44
CA VAL A 16 -28.65 25.67 7.09
C VAL A 16 -27.80 26.94 7.08
N PRO A 17 -26.93 27.23 8.08
CA PRO A 17 -26.12 28.45 8.06
C PRO A 17 -25.21 28.56 6.84
N GLN A 18 -24.62 27.43 6.40
CA GLN A 18 -23.79 27.38 5.19
C GLN A 18 -24.64 27.65 3.94
N LEU A 19 -25.83 27.08 3.84
CA LEU A 19 -26.71 27.27 2.68
C LEU A 19 -27.20 28.70 2.56
N ARG A 20 -27.50 29.36 3.69
CA ARG A 20 -27.85 30.79 3.71
C ARG A 20 -26.70 31.67 3.22
N GLU A 21 -25.48 31.41 3.69
CA GLU A 21 -24.31 32.15 3.21
C GLU A 21 -24.08 31.95 1.69
N TRP A 22 -24.37 30.74 1.17
CA TRP A 22 -24.26 30.47 -0.26
C TRP A 22 -25.31 31.22 -1.09
N GLU A 23 -26.52 31.40 -0.56
CA GLU A 23 -27.58 32.20 -1.17
C GLU A 23 -27.23 33.69 -1.14
N GLU A 24 -26.84 34.22 0.03
CA GLU A 24 -26.49 35.64 0.24
C GLU A 24 -25.33 36.10 -0.63
N LYS A 25 -24.39 35.20 -0.93
CA LYS A 25 -23.21 35.48 -1.76
C LYS A 25 -23.38 35.11 -3.24
N ASP A 26 -24.59 34.77 -3.66
CA ASP A 26 -24.92 34.35 -5.04
C ASP A 26 -24.01 33.23 -5.57
N ILE A 27 -23.52 32.36 -4.69
CA ILE A 27 -22.70 31.20 -5.07
C ILE A 27 -23.60 30.13 -5.70
N PHE A 28 -24.79 29.96 -5.14
CA PHE A 28 -25.84 29.08 -5.62
C PHE A 28 -27.17 29.81 -5.65
N SER A 29 -28.00 29.53 -6.66
CA SER A 29 -29.36 30.06 -6.72
C SER A 29 -30.28 29.36 -5.72
N LYS A 30 -31.44 29.95 -5.42
CA LYS A 30 -32.44 29.34 -4.53
C LYS A 30 -32.91 27.97 -5.04
N ASP A 31 -33.07 27.81 -6.35
CA ASP A 31 -33.48 26.54 -6.94
C ASP A 31 -32.38 25.47 -6.84
N GLU A 32 -31.12 25.85 -7.05
CA GLU A 32 -29.98 24.95 -6.84
C GLU A 32 -29.88 24.52 -5.36
N ILE A 33 -30.08 25.46 -4.43
CA ILE A 33 -30.10 25.16 -2.99
C ILE A 33 -31.23 24.20 -2.66
N ARG A 34 -32.44 24.37 -3.24
CA ARG A 34 -33.55 23.41 -3.06
C ARG A 34 -33.15 22.01 -3.54
N THR A 35 -32.49 21.89 -4.69
CA THR A 35 -31.99 20.61 -5.19
C THR A 35 -30.92 20.01 -4.28
N ILE A 36 -29.99 20.83 -3.75
CA ILE A 36 -28.95 20.37 -2.80
C ILE A 36 -29.59 19.85 -1.51
N VAL A 37 -30.58 20.57 -0.97
CA VAL A 37 -31.29 20.17 0.26
C VAL A 37 -32.05 18.86 0.04
N GLN A 38 -32.78 18.75 -1.08
CA GLN A 38 -33.50 17.51 -1.40
C GLN A 38 -32.53 16.32 -1.50
N LYS A 39 -31.42 16.49 -2.22
CA LYS A 39 -30.43 15.43 -2.41
C LYS A 39 -29.73 15.04 -1.09
N ARG A 40 -29.41 16.00 -0.21
CA ARG A 40 -28.93 15.72 1.16
C ARG A 40 -29.95 14.92 1.95
N ASN A 41 -31.22 15.31 1.88
CA ASN A 41 -32.29 14.63 2.60
C ASN A 41 -32.40 13.17 2.16
N ASP A 42 -32.39 12.92 0.84
CA ASP A 42 -32.44 11.57 0.28
C ASP A 42 -31.25 10.73 0.75
N PHE A 43 -30.04 11.29 0.74
CA PHE A 43 -28.84 10.61 1.27
C PHE A 43 -28.92 10.35 2.77
N GLU A 44 -29.31 11.33 3.59
CA GLU A 44 -29.43 11.15 5.04
C GLU A 44 -30.45 10.07 5.39
N HIS A 45 -31.61 10.07 4.74
CA HIS A 45 -32.58 8.99 4.88
C HIS A 45 -32.00 7.64 4.46
N LYS A 46 -31.27 7.58 3.34
CA LYS A 46 -30.65 6.33 2.86
C LYS A 46 -29.62 5.78 3.83
N VAL A 47 -28.68 6.60 4.31
CA VAL A 47 -27.60 6.14 5.21
C VAL A 47 -28.09 5.87 6.63
N LEU A 48 -29.17 6.51 7.08
CA LEU A 48 -29.79 6.28 8.39
C LEU A 48 -30.80 5.12 8.38
N SER A 49 -31.26 4.68 7.21
CA SER A 49 -32.19 3.57 7.10
C SER A 49 -31.59 2.25 7.60
N PRO A 50 -32.40 1.37 8.22
CA PRO A 50 -31.98 0.00 8.49
C PRO A 50 -31.54 -0.69 7.18
N GLY A 51 -30.44 -1.45 7.23
CA GLY A 51 -29.92 -2.16 6.05
C GLY A 51 -29.10 -1.31 5.07
N ASN A 52 -28.69 -0.09 5.45
CA ASN A 52 -27.74 0.69 4.64
C ASN A 52 -26.43 -0.08 4.40
N LYS A 53 -25.78 0.18 3.26
CA LYS A 53 -24.54 -0.48 2.84
C LYS A 53 -23.34 0.48 2.91
N PRO A 54 -22.10 -0.03 3.01
CA PRO A 54 -20.90 0.82 2.95
C PRO A 54 -20.87 1.71 1.69
N PHE A 55 -21.34 1.19 0.56
CA PHE A 55 -21.48 1.93 -0.69
C PHE A 55 -22.36 3.18 -0.57
N ASP A 56 -23.43 3.14 0.24
CA ASP A 56 -24.34 4.28 0.39
C ASP A 56 -23.64 5.46 1.09
N TRP A 57 -22.78 5.16 2.08
CA TRP A 57 -21.94 6.13 2.76
C TRP A 57 -20.86 6.69 1.84
N SER A 58 -20.18 5.82 1.09
CA SER A 58 -19.19 6.22 0.07
C SER A 58 -19.80 7.16 -0.98
N ALA A 59 -20.96 6.79 -1.52
CA ALA A 59 -21.67 7.59 -2.51
C ALA A 59 -22.08 8.97 -1.96
N TYR A 60 -22.57 9.02 -0.72
CA TYR A 60 -22.90 10.28 -0.06
C TYR A 60 -21.66 11.17 0.14
N ALA A 61 -20.57 10.60 0.66
CA ALA A 61 -19.32 11.33 0.86
C ALA A 61 -18.73 11.85 -0.47
N LYS A 62 -18.71 11.03 -1.52
CA LYS A 62 -18.24 11.42 -2.87
C LYS A 62 -19.11 12.53 -3.46
N TRP A 63 -20.42 12.49 -3.25
CA TRP A 63 -21.30 13.57 -3.68
C TRP A 63 -21.01 14.89 -2.94
N GLU A 64 -20.85 14.87 -1.61
CA GLU A 64 -20.46 16.09 -0.86
C GLU A 64 -19.08 16.63 -1.29
N GLN A 65 -18.12 15.76 -1.61
CA GLN A 65 -16.84 16.18 -2.18
C GLN A 65 -17.01 16.87 -3.54
N SER A 66 -17.88 16.36 -4.41
CA SER A 66 -18.17 16.97 -5.70
C SER A 66 -18.83 18.36 -5.54
N LEU A 67 -19.70 18.52 -4.53
CA LEU A 67 -20.35 19.77 -4.20
C LEU A 67 -19.34 20.81 -3.67
N GLU A 68 -18.40 20.39 -2.82
CA GLU A 68 -17.33 21.27 -2.33
C GLU A 68 -16.37 21.70 -3.45
N SER A 69 -16.06 20.80 -4.38
CA SER A 69 -15.29 21.12 -5.59
C SER A 69 -16.01 22.14 -6.48
N LEU A 70 -17.34 21.96 -6.66
CA LEU A 70 -18.17 22.91 -7.40
C LEU A 70 -18.19 24.28 -6.73
N ARG A 71 -18.45 24.33 -5.41
CA ARG A 71 -18.43 25.57 -4.61
C ARG A 71 -17.07 26.27 -4.73
N SER A 72 -15.98 25.53 -4.61
CA SER A 72 -14.61 26.06 -4.74
C SER A 72 -14.37 26.70 -6.11
N LYS A 73 -14.79 26.05 -7.20
CA LYS A 73 -14.68 26.59 -8.57
C LYS A 73 -15.53 27.85 -8.75
N ARG A 74 -16.75 27.87 -8.21
CA ARG A 74 -17.64 29.04 -8.29
C ARG A 74 -17.10 30.23 -7.50
N CYS A 75 -16.58 30.01 -6.30
CA CYS A 75 -15.96 31.07 -5.50
C CYS A 75 -14.78 31.70 -6.22
N LYS A 76 -13.93 30.89 -6.89
CA LYS A 76 -12.84 31.39 -7.73
C LYS A 76 -13.37 32.26 -8.88
N ARG A 77 -14.40 31.81 -9.60
CA ARG A 77 -15.01 32.55 -10.71
C ARG A 77 -15.64 33.88 -10.27
N LEU A 78 -16.35 33.87 -9.14
CA LEU A 78 -17.00 35.05 -8.56
C LEU A 78 -16.05 35.93 -7.74
N LYS A 79 -14.76 35.57 -7.67
CA LYS A 79 -13.71 36.28 -6.91
C LYS A 79 -14.05 36.45 -5.41
N ILE A 80 -14.79 35.52 -4.85
CA ILE A 80 -15.14 35.50 -3.42
C ILE A 80 -13.98 34.90 -2.64
N ARG A 81 -13.36 35.70 -1.77
CA ARG A 81 -12.15 35.31 -1.02
C ARG A 81 -12.45 34.70 0.35
N HIS A 82 -13.49 35.17 1.02
CA HIS A 82 -13.79 34.77 2.40
C HIS A 82 -15.20 34.17 2.49
N LEU A 83 -15.29 32.95 3.00
CA LEU A 83 -16.52 32.31 3.47
C LEU A 83 -16.34 31.96 4.93
N ASN A 84 -17.33 32.30 5.76
CA ASN A 84 -17.37 31.88 7.17
C ASN A 84 -17.52 30.36 7.27
N SER A 85 -18.24 29.75 6.32
CA SER A 85 -18.47 28.31 6.23
C SER A 85 -17.48 27.55 5.33
N ALA A 86 -16.28 28.10 5.07
CA ALA A 86 -15.30 27.51 4.15
C ALA A 86 -14.93 26.05 4.49
N HIS A 87 -14.84 25.71 5.77
CA HIS A 87 -14.49 24.36 6.23
C HIS A 87 -15.69 23.47 6.56
N ALA A 88 -16.92 24.00 6.50
CA ALA A 88 -18.11 23.25 6.89
C ALA A 88 -18.40 22.07 5.93
N GLY A 89 -18.07 22.19 4.64
CA GLY A 89 -18.16 21.10 3.67
C GLY A 89 -17.21 19.94 4.01
N GLN A 90 -15.94 20.27 4.26
CA GLN A 90 -14.91 19.30 4.67
C GLN A 90 -15.30 18.59 5.98
N GLY A 91 -15.72 19.36 6.99
CA GLY A 91 -16.18 18.81 8.27
C GLY A 91 -17.36 17.86 8.12
N ARG A 92 -18.32 18.16 7.23
CA ARG A 92 -19.44 17.27 6.93
C ARG A 92 -18.98 15.98 6.29
N THR A 93 -18.12 16.02 5.27
CA THR A 93 -17.61 14.81 4.62
C THR A 93 -16.85 13.92 5.61
N LEU A 94 -16.01 14.49 6.49
CA LEU A 94 -15.32 13.74 7.54
C LEU A 94 -16.30 13.11 8.54
N ALA A 95 -17.39 13.79 8.90
CA ALA A 95 -18.42 13.27 9.80
C ALA A 95 -19.26 12.16 9.14
N ILE A 96 -19.54 12.26 7.84
CA ILE A 96 -20.22 11.21 7.07
C ILE A 96 -19.37 9.93 7.08
N PHE A 97 -18.08 10.04 6.80
CA PHE A 97 -17.17 8.89 6.86
C PHE A 97 -17.07 8.31 8.26
N GLU A 98 -16.91 9.13 9.31
CA GLU A 98 -16.85 8.67 10.70
C GLU A 98 -18.10 7.88 11.11
N ARG A 99 -19.30 8.39 10.78
CA ARG A 99 -20.56 7.67 10.97
C ARG A 99 -20.58 6.36 10.17
N GLY A 100 -20.12 6.39 8.93
CA GLY A 100 -20.07 5.23 8.04
C GLY A 100 -19.19 4.12 8.58
N VAL A 101 -17.94 4.41 8.96
CA VAL A 101 -16.99 3.41 9.48
C VAL A 101 -17.39 2.92 10.89
N SER A 102 -18.01 3.77 11.70
CA SER A 102 -18.58 3.35 13.00
C SER A 102 -19.70 2.32 12.82
N ARG A 103 -20.50 2.45 11.75
CA ARG A 103 -21.58 1.52 11.42
C ARG A 103 -21.09 0.25 10.70
N HIS A 104 -20.10 0.39 9.82
CA HIS A 104 -19.57 -0.67 8.95
C HIS A 104 -18.09 -0.93 9.23
N GLN A 105 -17.79 -1.36 10.46
CA GLN A 105 -16.41 -1.49 10.95
C GLN A 105 -15.57 -2.51 10.16
N GLY A 106 -16.21 -3.51 9.54
CA GLY A 106 -15.54 -4.52 8.72
C GLY A 106 -15.35 -4.15 7.24
N SER A 107 -15.67 -2.92 6.83
CA SER A 107 -15.50 -2.50 5.42
C SER A 107 -14.14 -1.86 5.19
N GLY A 108 -13.17 -2.66 4.73
CA GLY A 108 -11.83 -2.21 4.32
C GLY A 108 -11.85 -1.03 3.36
N GLU A 109 -12.68 -1.10 2.33
CA GLU A 109 -12.83 -0.06 1.32
C GLU A 109 -13.27 1.28 1.92
N LEU A 110 -14.24 1.28 2.83
CA LEU A 110 -14.76 2.51 3.45
C LEU A 110 -13.70 3.17 4.35
N TRP A 111 -12.93 2.38 5.10
CA TRP A 111 -11.80 2.88 5.87
C TRP A 111 -10.72 3.50 4.98
N ARG A 112 -10.34 2.82 3.88
CA ARG A 112 -9.35 3.32 2.92
C ARG A 112 -9.80 4.60 2.23
N GLU A 113 -11.07 4.70 1.82
CA GLU A 113 -11.63 5.92 1.25
C GLU A 113 -11.61 7.09 2.25
N TYR A 114 -11.96 6.82 3.51
CA TYR A 114 -11.93 7.83 4.56
C TYR A 114 -10.50 8.34 4.83
N LEU A 115 -9.53 7.43 4.95
CA LEU A 115 -8.11 7.75 5.11
C LEU A 115 -7.58 8.53 3.91
N ALA A 116 -7.92 8.13 2.68
CA ALA A 116 -7.52 8.85 1.48
C ALA A 116 -8.08 10.28 1.47
N TYR A 117 -9.35 10.46 1.84
CA TYR A 117 -9.96 11.78 1.93
C TYR A 117 -9.30 12.64 3.01
N ALA A 118 -9.13 12.11 4.23
CA ALA A 118 -8.48 12.82 5.34
C ALA A 118 -7.05 13.27 4.98
N ALA A 119 -6.30 12.43 4.26
CA ALA A 119 -4.98 12.81 3.74
C ALA A 119 -5.07 13.93 2.68
N SER A 120 -6.02 13.85 1.75
CA SER A 120 -6.18 14.86 0.68
C SER A 120 -6.54 16.25 1.19
N VAL A 121 -7.29 16.34 2.31
CA VAL A 121 -7.62 17.61 2.98
C VAL A 121 -6.59 18.02 4.03
N LYS A 122 -5.45 17.31 4.11
CA LYS A 122 -4.36 17.55 5.08
C LYS A 122 -4.83 17.53 6.54
N ALA A 123 -5.81 16.68 6.88
CA ALA A 123 -6.29 16.52 8.25
C ALA A 123 -5.43 15.49 9.00
N ALA A 124 -4.16 15.82 9.26
CA ALA A 124 -3.14 14.95 9.86
C ALA A 124 -3.64 14.24 11.14
N LYS A 125 -3.99 15.01 12.19
CA LYS A 125 -4.51 14.47 13.47
C LYS A 125 -5.70 13.54 13.27
N ARG A 126 -6.63 13.90 12.39
CA ARG A 126 -7.82 13.10 12.08
C ARG A 126 -7.45 11.80 11.35
N TRP A 127 -6.51 11.87 10.42
CA TRP A 127 -5.98 10.71 9.70
C TRP A 127 -5.33 9.73 10.67
N ARG A 128 -4.49 10.22 11.59
CA ARG A 128 -3.83 9.41 12.63
C ARG A 128 -4.82 8.63 13.50
N ARG A 129 -5.78 9.33 14.11
CA ARG A 129 -6.86 8.71 14.91
C ARG A 129 -7.65 7.68 14.10
N THR A 130 -7.99 8.02 12.86
CA THR A 130 -8.74 7.14 11.97
C THR A 130 -7.93 5.89 11.64
N MET A 131 -6.63 6.03 11.41
CA MET A 131 -5.73 4.93 11.08
C MET A 131 -5.61 3.94 12.24
N THR A 132 -5.40 4.44 13.46
CA THR A 132 -5.35 3.62 14.68
C THR A 132 -6.67 2.86 14.89
N ASN A 133 -7.80 3.53 14.69
CA ASN A 133 -9.11 2.88 14.77
C ASN A 133 -9.30 1.80 13.69
N ALA A 134 -8.90 2.07 12.45
CA ALA A 134 -8.99 1.11 11.35
C ALA A 134 -8.16 -0.16 11.66
N LEU A 135 -6.91 0.01 12.12
CA LEU A 135 -6.05 -1.10 12.52
C LEU A 135 -6.63 -1.90 13.68
N ARG A 136 -7.28 -1.24 14.65
CA ARG A 136 -7.94 -1.94 15.76
C ARG A 136 -9.15 -2.77 15.30
N MET A 137 -9.95 -2.23 14.38
CA MET A 137 -11.15 -2.91 13.89
C MET A 137 -10.82 -4.04 12.91
N MET A 138 -9.74 -3.90 12.13
CA MET A 138 -9.31 -4.88 11.12
C MET A 138 -7.81 -5.16 11.23
N PRO A 139 -7.35 -5.79 12.34
CA PRO A 139 -5.93 -6.02 12.57
C PRO A 139 -5.33 -7.03 11.59
N THR A 140 -6.14 -7.83 10.91
CA THR A 140 -5.70 -8.82 9.93
C THR A 140 -5.74 -8.30 8.48
N ASP A 141 -6.13 -7.04 8.24
CA ASP A 141 -6.10 -6.45 6.90
C ASP A 141 -4.67 -5.95 6.58
N PRO A 142 -3.94 -6.61 5.66
CA PRO A 142 -2.56 -6.25 5.35
C PRO A 142 -2.45 -4.86 4.70
N GLU A 143 -3.45 -4.40 3.94
CA GLU A 143 -3.38 -3.13 3.23
C GLU A 143 -3.35 -1.94 4.18
N LEU A 144 -4.04 -2.04 5.33
CA LEU A 144 -3.98 -1.02 6.36
C LEU A 144 -2.57 -0.93 6.97
N TRP A 145 -1.96 -2.06 7.33
CA TRP A 145 -0.59 -2.04 7.85
C TRP A 145 0.41 -1.48 6.84
N VAL A 146 0.27 -1.85 5.55
CA VAL A 146 1.06 -1.26 4.46
C VAL A 146 0.84 0.26 4.41
N MET A 147 -0.40 0.74 4.48
CA MET A 147 -0.71 2.17 4.43
C MET A 147 -0.04 2.96 5.57
N ALA A 148 -0.07 2.45 6.80
CA ALA A 148 0.58 3.08 7.96
C ALA A 148 2.12 3.06 7.84
N GLY A 149 2.69 1.90 7.52
CA GLY A 149 4.14 1.74 7.36
C GLY A 149 4.69 2.60 6.23
N ARG A 150 4.04 2.61 5.06
CA ARG A 150 4.43 3.41 3.91
C ARG A 150 4.33 4.91 4.15
N ARG A 151 3.30 5.39 4.85
CA ARG A 151 3.20 6.82 5.19
C ARG A 151 4.34 7.23 6.11
N SER A 152 4.64 6.42 7.14
CA SER A 152 5.75 6.68 8.06
C SER A 152 7.11 6.70 7.34
N ALA A 153 7.35 5.74 6.45
CA ALA A 153 8.58 5.70 5.64
C ALA A 153 8.70 6.87 4.66
N ARG A 154 7.58 7.35 4.09
CA ARG A 154 7.54 8.56 3.26
C ARG A 154 7.83 9.84 4.05
N ASN A 155 7.39 9.91 5.30
CA ASN A 155 7.67 11.01 6.22
C ASN A 155 9.12 11.00 6.76
N GLY A 156 9.93 10.01 6.37
CA GLY A 156 11.32 9.89 6.77
C GLY A 156 11.54 9.13 8.07
N ASP A 157 10.48 8.61 8.70
CA ASP A 157 10.57 7.79 9.92
C ASP A 157 10.51 6.30 9.59
N MET A 158 11.69 5.73 9.31
CA MET A 158 11.81 4.30 9.07
C MET A 158 11.65 3.48 10.36
N ALA A 159 11.94 4.03 11.53
CA ALA A 159 11.78 3.30 12.79
C ALA A 159 10.30 3.06 13.08
N ALA A 160 9.46 4.09 12.95
CA ALA A 160 8.02 3.97 13.06
C ALA A 160 7.45 3.03 11.97
N ALA A 161 7.94 3.15 10.73
CA ALA A 161 7.53 2.28 9.63
C ALA A 161 7.79 0.79 9.96
N ARG A 162 9.00 0.46 10.41
CA ARG A 162 9.37 -0.89 10.88
C ARG A 162 8.44 -1.37 11.99
N GLY A 163 8.12 -0.51 12.95
CA GLY A 163 7.16 -0.82 14.01
C GLY A 163 5.80 -1.24 13.47
N PHE A 164 5.24 -0.51 12.50
CA PHE A 164 3.96 -0.83 11.87
C PHE A 164 4.03 -2.14 11.08
N PHE A 165 5.07 -2.31 10.26
CA PHE A 165 5.24 -3.54 9.50
C PHE A 165 5.43 -4.76 10.40
N MET A 166 6.30 -4.69 11.41
CA MET A 166 6.52 -5.79 12.34
C MET A 166 5.25 -6.15 13.12
N ARG A 167 4.49 -5.14 13.61
CA ARG A 167 3.22 -5.39 14.30
C ARG A 167 2.20 -6.01 13.35
N GLY A 168 2.10 -5.50 12.12
CA GLY A 168 1.23 -6.08 11.10
C GLY A 168 1.59 -7.52 10.73
N CYS A 169 2.88 -7.84 10.56
CA CYS A 169 3.34 -9.21 10.28
C CYS A 169 2.97 -10.20 11.40
N ARG A 170 2.85 -9.74 12.65
CA ARG A 170 2.34 -10.58 13.76
C ARG A 170 0.86 -10.93 13.62
N PHE A 171 0.06 -10.05 13.00
CA PHE A 171 -1.38 -10.30 12.77
C PHE A 171 -1.65 -11.01 11.43
N CYS A 172 -0.99 -10.57 10.36
CA CYS A 172 -1.18 -11.03 8.99
C CYS A 172 -0.23 -12.20 8.67
N THR A 173 -0.60 -13.40 9.11
CA THR A 173 0.16 -14.64 8.87
C THR A 173 -0.47 -15.58 7.83
N THR A 174 -1.57 -15.16 7.21
CA THR A 174 -2.30 -15.98 6.23
C THR A 174 -1.80 -15.75 4.80
N ASP A 175 -1.24 -14.58 4.52
CA ASP A 175 -0.81 -14.16 3.20
C ASP A 175 0.55 -13.43 3.25
N GLY A 176 1.33 -13.58 2.18
CA GLY A 176 2.68 -13.02 2.04
C GLY A 176 2.71 -11.55 1.62
N THR A 177 1.58 -10.94 1.25
CA THR A 177 1.53 -9.56 0.71
C THR A 177 2.17 -8.54 1.64
N LEU A 178 1.85 -8.57 2.94
CA LEU A 178 2.45 -7.62 3.90
C LEU A 178 3.97 -7.83 4.06
N TRP A 179 4.42 -9.08 4.01
CA TRP A 179 5.83 -9.42 4.16
C TRP A 179 6.66 -8.98 2.95
N LEU A 180 6.11 -9.16 1.74
CA LEU A 180 6.68 -8.64 0.50
C LEU A 180 6.77 -7.11 0.52
N GLU A 181 5.70 -6.42 0.96
CA GLU A 181 5.69 -4.97 1.05
C GLU A 181 6.63 -4.42 2.12
N TYR A 182 6.80 -5.12 3.25
CA TYR A 182 7.78 -4.75 4.25
C TYR A 182 9.21 -4.85 3.68
N ALA A 183 9.55 -5.99 3.08
CA ALA A 183 10.85 -6.16 2.44
C ALA A 183 11.09 -5.14 1.31
N ARG A 184 10.04 -4.81 0.51
CA ARG A 184 10.11 -3.77 -0.51
C ARG A 184 10.41 -2.39 0.08
N CYS A 185 9.75 -2.04 1.19
CA CYS A 185 9.98 -0.79 1.89
C CYS A 185 11.42 -0.66 2.41
N GLU A 186 12.01 -1.76 2.90
CA GLU A 186 13.42 -1.79 3.31
C GLU A 186 14.38 -1.65 2.14
N MET A 187 14.10 -2.30 1.00
CA MET A 187 14.91 -2.15 -0.22
C MET A 187 14.88 -0.71 -0.78
N GLU A 188 13.72 -0.05 -0.78
CA GLU A 188 13.62 1.36 -1.17
C GLU A 188 14.41 2.28 -0.24
N TRP A 189 14.48 1.95 1.05
CA TRP A 189 15.29 2.70 2.00
C TRP A 189 16.78 2.45 1.82
N LEU A 190 17.21 1.21 1.54
CA LEU A 190 18.59 0.92 1.14
C LEU A 190 19.00 1.73 -0.09
N GLU A 191 18.12 1.84 -1.09
CA GLU A 191 18.38 2.65 -2.28
C GLU A 191 18.58 4.13 -1.93
N LYS A 192 17.77 4.68 -1.02
CA LYS A 192 17.96 6.07 -0.52
C LYS A 192 19.29 6.22 0.21
N VAL A 193 19.65 5.25 1.04
CA VAL A 193 20.91 5.27 1.81
C VAL A 193 22.12 5.22 0.88
N ASP A 194 22.10 4.36 -0.15
CA ASP A 194 23.18 4.29 -1.14
C ASP A 194 23.29 5.59 -1.95
N LYS A 195 22.17 6.19 -2.37
CA LYS A 195 22.16 7.53 -3.01
C LYS A 195 22.80 8.61 -2.12
N ARG A 196 22.53 8.59 -0.81
CA ARG A 196 23.13 9.54 0.15
C ARG A 196 24.63 9.33 0.31
N LYS A 197 25.10 8.07 0.32
CA LYS A 197 26.54 7.76 0.33
C LYS A 197 27.24 8.32 -0.90
N GLU A 198 26.64 8.14 -2.07
CA GLU A 198 27.20 8.61 -3.34
C GLU A 198 27.29 10.14 -3.39
N ALA A 199 26.30 10.84 -2.84
CA ALA A 199 26.21 12.30 -2.86
C ALA A 199 27.19 13.04 -1.91
N LYS A 200 28.03 12.34 -1.13
CA LYS A 200 29.02 12.81 -0.14
C LYS A 200 29.03 14.31 0.23
N ASN A 201 28.64 14.61 1.47
CA ASN A 201 29.20 15.71 2.28
C ASN A 201 29.05 15.42 3.79
N GLY A 202 29.73 14.38 4.29
CA GLY A 202 29.99 14.20 5.74
C GLY A 202 28.79 13.98 6.67
N GLY A 203 27.56 13.89 6.17
CA GLY A 203 26.37 13.60 6.95
C GLY A 203 26.19 12.10 7.21
N ASP A 204 25.65 11.75 8.38
CA ASP A 204 25.24 10.39 8.71
C ASP A 204 24.19 9.91 7.70
N ALA A 205 24.56 8.93 6.86
CA ALA A 205 23.70 8.36 5.81
C ALA A 205 22.44 7.70 6.40
N LEU A 206 22.50 7.30 7.68
CA LEU A 206 21.41 6.68 8.43
C LEU A 206 20.48 7.71 9.10
N ARG A 207 20.80 9.01 9.02
CA ARG A 207 19.98 10.05 9.64
C ARG A 207 18.56 10.02 9.06
N PRO A 208 17.51 10.01 9.90
CA PRO A 208 16.14 10.07 9.43
C PRO A 208 15.84 11.44 8.79
N ASP A 209 15.14 11.43 7.65
CA ASP A 209 14.75 12.63 6.89
C ASP A 209 13.53 13.33 7.52
N ARG A 210 13.41 13.39 8.85
CA ARG A 210 12.17 13.85 9.53
C ARG A 210 11.70 15.19 8.98
N VAL A 211 10.56 15.20 8.30
CA VAL A 211 10.11 16.39 7.56
C VAL A 211 9.16 17.28 8.38
N GLU A 212 8.39 16.77 9.35
CA GLU A 212 7.48 17.59 10.19
C GLU A 212 6.85 16.72 11.32
N ASP A 213 6.70 17.25 12.55
CA ASP A 213 6.16 16.54 13.73
C ASP A 213 4.63 16.30 13.67
N ASP A 214 3.87 17.12 12.93
CA ASP A 214 2.39 17.14 13.05
C ASP A 214 1.69 15.93 12.39
N ASP A 215 2.40 15.24 11.48
CA ASP A 215 1.90 14.11 10.68
C ASP A 215 2.43 12.73 11.17
N GLU A 216 3.06 12.69 12.35
CA GLU A 216 3.68 11.49 12.91
C GLU A 216 2.66 10.57 13.61
N LEU A 217 2.52 9.34 13.10
CA LEU A 217 1.89 8.25 13.82
C LEU A 217 2.94 7.54 14.68
N ARG A 218 2.85 7.70 16.00
CA ARG A 218 3.67 6.93 16.94
C ARG A 218 2.95 5.66 17.34
N ILE A 219 3.69 4.56 17.37
CA ILE A 219 3.25 3.37 18.10
C ILE A 219 3.53 3.69 19.55
N VAL A 220 2.51 4.14 20.26
CA VAL A 220 2.59 4.39 21.68
C VAL A 220 2.37 3.04 22.38
N ASP A 221 3.38 2.59 23.14
CA ASP A 221 3.26 1.42 24.01
C ASP A 221 2.32 1.77 25.19
N SER A 222 1.78 0.75 25.88
CA SER A 222 0.63 0.84 26.81
C SER A 222 0.69 1.89 27.91
N ASP A 223 1.85 2.49 28.18
CA ASP A 223 2.13 3.27 29.39
C ASP A 223 2.11 4.79 29.15
N ASP A 224 2.03 5.24 27.89
CA ASP A 224 1.86 6.65 27.55
C ASP A 224 0.43 6.90 27.03
N GLU A 225 -0.45 7.39 27.90
CA GLU A 225 -1.79 7.79 27.51
C GLU A 225 -1.72 9.02 26.59
N ASP A 226 -1.90 8.81 25.28
CA ASP A 226 -2.34 9.90 24.40
C ASP A 226 -3.66 10.47 24.95
N GLU A 227 -3.82 11.79 24.89
CA GLU A 227 -4.97 12.59 25.34
C GLU A 227 -6.36 12.16 24.79
N ASP A 228 -6.42 11.15 23.90
CA ASP A 228 -7.62 10.66 23.20
C ASP A 228 -7.83 9.12 23.32
N GLY A 229 -7.06 8.41 24.15
CA GLY A 229 -7.34 7.02 24.59
C GLY A 229 -7.35 5.95 23.48
N THR A 230 -6.77 6.19 22.31
CA THR A 230 -6.77 5.22 21.20
C THR A 230 -5.50 4.38 21.11
N MET A 231 -5.51 3.18 21.69
CA MET A 231 -4.45 2.16 21.57
C MET A 231 -4.52 1.28 20.29
N LEU A 232 -3.36 0.86 19.79
CA LEU A 232 -3.23 -0.12 18.70
C LEU A 232 -3.57 -1.54 19.17
N PRO A 233 -4.04 -2.44 18.28
CA PRO A 233 -4.39 -3.81 18.65
C PRO A 233 -3.17 -4.59 19.13
N GLU A 234 -3.25 -5.26 20.28
CA GLU A 234 -2.15 -6.08 20.81
C GLU A 234 -2.15 -7.50 20.23
N PRO A 235 -1.00 -8.00 19.75
CA PRO A 235 -0.92 -9.37 19.26
C PRO A 235 -1.08 -10.37 20.41
N SER A 236 -1.81 -11.46 20.18
CA SER A 236 -1.87 -12.59 21.10
C SER A 236 -0.50 -13.23 21.33
N SER A 237 -0.35 -14.04 22.38
CA SER A 237 0.91 -14.75 22.69
C SER A 237 1.46 -15.56 21.51
N THR A 238 0.59 -16.19 20.71
CA THR A 238 0.98 -16.92 19.50
C THR A 238 1.45 -15.96 18.39
N GLN A 239 0.73 -14.86 18.17
CA GLN A 239 1.08 -13.84 17.18
C GLN A 239 2.37 -13.11 17.54
N ALA A 240 2.64 -12.88 18.83
CA ALA A 240 3.88 -12.27 19.30
C ALA A 240 5.13 -13.11 18.98
N LYS A 241 4.98 -14.44 18.79
CA LYS A 241 6.09 -15.35 18.41
C LYS A 241 6.44 -15.30 16.93
N VAL A 242 5.58 -14.73 16.08
CA VAL A 242 5.82 -14.61 14.62
C VAL A 242 7.08 -13.79 14.35
N ILE A 243 7.27 -12.70 15.09
CA ILE A 243 8.51 -11.92 15.15
C ILE A 243 8.91 -11.82 16.62
N ASP A 244 9.72 -12.78 17.06
CA ASP A 244 10.20 -12.89 18.43
C ASP A 244 11.17 -11.75 18.82
N LYS A 245 11.34 -11.53 20.13
CA LYS A 245 12.21 -10.45 20.66
C LYS A 245 13.65 -10.59 20.18
N THR A 246 14.11 -11.81 19.91
CA THR A 246 15.45 -12.08 19.36
C THR A 246 15.58 -11.67 17.89
N SER A 247 14.55 -11.86 17.09
CA SER A 247 14.49 -11.43 15.69
C SER A 247 14.40 -9.92 15.60
N VAL A 248 13.60 -9.28 16.46
CA VAL A 248 13.58 -7.81 16.59
C VAL A 248 14.98 -7.27 16.92
N LYS A 249 15.65 -7.83 17.93
CA LYS A 249 17.02 -7.44 18.28
C LYS A 249 18.01 -7.64 17.13
N LYS A 250 17.89 -8.71 16.34
CA LYS A 250 18.72 -8.94 15.14
C LYS A 250 18.44 -7.95 14.01
N LEU A 251 17.19 -7.52 13.86
CA LEU A 251 16.78 -6.50 12.91
C LEU A 251 17.26 -5.10 13.33
N GLU A 252 17.35 -4.84 14.64
CA GLU A 252 17.81 -3.57 15.21
C GLU A 252 19.34 -3.46 15.34
N SER A 253 20.05 -4.56 15.62
CA SER A 253 21.48 -4.54 15.95
C SER A 253 22.43 -4.61 14.75
N ASN A 254 21.91 -4.93 13.56
CA ASN A 254 22.75 -5.08 12.37
C ASN A 254 22.80 -3.76 11.59
N PRO A 255 23.99 -3.22 11.25
CA PRO A 255 24.10 -2.04 10.41
C PRO A 255 23.25 -2.25 9.17
N ALA A 256 22.27 -1.38 9.01
CA ALA A 256 21.26 -1.52 7.97
C ALA A 256 21.83 -1.36 6.55
N MET A 257 23.15 -1.31 6.40
CA MET A 257 23.89 -1.16 5.14
C MET A 257 24.13 -2.50 4.43
N ASP A 258 24.14 -3.62 5.16
CA ASP A 258 24.56 -4.93 4.62
C ASP A 258 23.41 -5.76 4.01
N GLY A 259 22.20 -5.20 3.94
CA GLY A 259 21.02 -5.92 3.45
C GLY A 259 20.48 -6.99 4.39
N ALA A 260 20.95 -7.04 5.63
CA ALA A 260 20.59 -8.06 6.61
C ALA A 260 19.10 -8.03 7.01
N ILE A 261 18.48 -6.86 7.02
CA ILE A 261 17.07 -6.69 7.39
C ILE A 261 16.16 -7.36 6.35
N PRO A 262 16.23 -7.04 5.04
CA PRO A 262 15.52 -7.79 4.00
C PRO A 262 15.72 -9.31 4.05
N MET A 263 16.95 -9.78 4.24
CA MET A 263 17.25 -11.22 4.35
C MET A 263 16.60 -11.84 5.59
N ALA A 264 16.62 -11.15 6.72
CA ALA A 264 15.96 -11.61 7.95
C ALA A 264 14.43 -11.64 7.80
N ILE A 265 13.82 -10.65 7.13
CA ILE A 265 12.39 -10.66 6.82
C ILE A 265 12.05 -11.91 6.00
N PHE A 266 12.82 -12.20 4.95
CA PHE A 266 12.66 -13.41 4.16
C PHE A 266 12.81 -14.68 5.02
N ASP A 267 13.86 -14.79 5.82
CA ASP A 267 14.12 -15.97 6.66
C ASP A 267 13.04 -16.23 7.72
N ILE A 268 12.45 -15.18 8.28
CA ILE A 268 11.32 -15.28 9.21
C ILE A 268 10.06 -15.68 8.45
N SER A 269 9.85 -15.16 7.24
CA SER A 269 8.72 -15.52 6.38
C SER A 269 8.71 -17.01 6.04
N LYS A 270 9.89 -17.64 5.88
CA LYS A 270 10.03 -19.10 5.64
C LYS A 270 9.36 -19.97 6.69
N LYS A 271 9.20 -19.45 7.92
CA LYS A 271 8.62 -20.19 9.05
C LYS A 271 7.10 -20.05 9.12
N GLN A 272 6.50 -19.22 8.25
CA GLN A 272 5.07 -18.93 8.26
C GLN A 272 4.29 -19.93 7.41
N THR A 273 2.99 -20.07 7.70
CA THR A 273 2.11 -21.05 7.04
C THR A 273 1.86 -20.75 5.57
N PHE A 274 1.93 -19.48 5.15
CA PHE A 274 1.74 -19.09 3.76
C PHE A 274 2.95 -19.38 2.87
N PHE A 275 4.10 -19.70 3.46
CA PHE A 275 5.35 -19.75 2.70
C PHE A 275 5.41 -20.98 1.79
N ASN A 276 5.60 -20.73 0.50
CA ASN A 276 5.74 -21.74 -0.53
C ASN A 276 6.73 -21.24 -1.61
N ALA A 277 7.01 -22.09 -2.60
CA ALA A 277 7.95 -21.76 -3.68
C ALA A 277 7.52 -20.54 -4.52
N GLU A 278 6.21 -20.29 -4.68
CA GLU A 278 5.70 -19.11 -5.41
C GLU A 278 5.91 -17.81 -4.64
N VAL A 279 5.71 -17.83 -3.32
CA VAL A 279 6.00 -16.69 -2.45
C VAL A 279 7.50 -16.38 -2.46
N ALA A 280 8.34 -17.41 -2.38
CA ALA A 280 9.79 -17.26 -2.46
C ALA A 280 10.25 -16.68 -3.82
N GLU A 281 9.63 -17.11 -4.92
CA GLU A 281 9.81 -16.50 -6.25
C GLU A 281 9.37 -15.04 -6.28
N ALA A 282 8.24 -14.69 -5.66
CA ALA A 282 7.79 -13.29 -5.56
C ALA A 282 8.77 -12.41 -4.77
N PHE A 283 9.38 -12.94 -3.70
CA PHE A 283 10.47 -12.25 -2.98
C PHE A 283 11.67 -12.03 -3.88
N PHE A 284 12.08 -13.06 -4.63
CA PHE A 284 13.19 -12.96 -5.58
C PHE A 284 12.94 -11.88 -6.63
N ASP A 285 11.77 -11.89 -7.27
CA ASP A 285 11.38 -10.91 -8.29
C ASP A 285 11.38 -9.49 -7.74
N MET A 286 10.85 -9.31 -6.51
CA MET A 286 10.86 -8.02 -5.85
C MET A 286 12.30 -7.54 -5.57
N PHE A 287 13.16 -8.38 -4.96
CA PHE A 287 14.54 -7.99 -4.66
C PHE A 287 15.35 -7.69 -5.91
N ALA A 288 15.20 -8.52 -6.95
CA ALA A 288 15.95 -8.38 -8.19
C ALA A 288 15.53 -7.15 -9.01
N SER A 289 14.38 -6.53 -8.72
CA SER A 289 14.00 -5.24 -9.33
C SER A 289 14.85 -4.05 -8.85
N PHE A 290 15.55 -4.15 -7.71
CA PHE A 290 16.35 -3.07 -7.11
C PHE A 290 17.80 -3.03 -7.57
N THR A 291 18.04 -2.88 -8.88
CA THR A 291 19.40 -2.98 -9.47
C THR A 291 20.40 -1.92 -9.04
N LYS A 292 19.93 -0.80 -8.47
CA LYS A 292 20.77 0.29 -7.98
C LYS A 292 21.26 0.08 -6.55
N VAL A 293 20.73 -0.91 -5.84
CA VAL A 293 21.11 -1.18 -4.44
C VAL A 293 22.37 -2.01 -4.43
N SER A 294 23.42 -1.52 -3.76
CA SER A 294 24.75 -2.13 -3.76
C SER A 294 24.77 -3.57 -3.24
N VAL A 295 23.94 -3.88 -2.25
CA VAL A 295 23.84 -5.20 -1.61
C VAL A 295 22.79 -6.12 -2.24
N GLN A 296 22.09 -5.67 -3.29
CA GLN A 296 21.03 -6.47 -3.91
C GLN A 296 21.49 -7.83 -4.43
N PRO A 297 22.65 -7.98 -5.11
CA PRO A 297 23.10 -9.30 -5.60
C PRO A 297 23.23 -10.33 -4.47
N ARG A 298 23.73 -9.90 -3.30
CA ARG A 298 23.85 -10.75 -2.11
C ARG A 298 22.48 -11.19 -1.59
N ILE A 299 21.51 -10.28 -1.53
CA ILE A 299 20.14 -10.58 -1.07
C ILE A 299 19.45 -11.56 -2.03
N SER A 300 19.55 -11.32 -3.34
CA SER A 300 18.95 -12.20 -4.35
C SER A 300 19.60 -13.58 -4.36
N GLN A 301 20.93 -13.68 -4.16
CA GLN A 301 21.60 -14.97 -4.04
C GLN A 301 21.12 -15.74 -2.79
N HIS A 302 20.96 -15.06 -1.64
CA HIS A 302 20.42 -15.69 -0.42
C HIS A 302 19.03 -16.31 -0.64
N VAL A 303 18.17 -15.65 -1.41
CA VAL A 303 16.84 -16.20 -1.77
C VAL A 303 16.95 -17.40 -2.71
N LEU A 304 17.85 -17.35 -3.71
CA LEU A 304 18.09 -18.47 -4.62
C LEU A 304 18.65 -19.70 -3.87
N ASP A 305 19.62 -19.50 -2.98
CA ASP A 305 20.20 -20.58 -2.18
C ASP A 305 19.12 -21.23 -1.29
N ALA A 306 18.19 -20.43 -0.75
CA ALA A 306 17.06 -20.95 0.01
C ALA A 306 16.04 -21.71 -0.85
N LEU A 307 15.77 -21.23 -2.07
CA LEU A 307 14.91 -21.93 -3.05
C LEU A 307 15.52 -23.27 -3.46
N ASP A 308 16.83 -23.32 -3.71
CA ASP A 308 17.55 -24.53 -4.09
C ASP A 308 17.58 -25.56 -2.95
N GLN A 309 17.66 -25.12 -1.69
CA GLN A 309 17.63 -26.00 -0.53
C GLN A 309 16.23 -26.53 -0.21
N ALA A 310 15.21 -25.68 -0.25
CA ALA A 310 13.86 -26.03 0.21
C ALA A 310 12.98 -26.62 -0.91
N TYR A 311 13.14 -26.14 -2.15
CA TYR A 311 12.34 -26.54 -3.30
C TYR A 311 13.22 -26.87 -4.52
N PRO A 312 14.10 -27.89 -4.44
CA PRO A 312 14.88 -28.33 -5.59
C PRO A 312 13.94 -28.71 -6.74
N ASN A 313 14.23 -28.23 -7.95
CA ASN A 313 13.50 -28.54 -9.20
C ASN A 313 12.03 -28.08 -9.27
N HIS A 314 11.54 -27.28 -8.32
CA HIS A 314 10.21 -26.68 -8.41
C HIS A 314 10.14 -25.66 -9.57
N PRO A 315 9.02 -25.55 -10.31
CA PRO A 315 8.88 -24.60 -11.41
C PRO A 315 9.27 -23.16 -11.05
N SER A 316 8.88 -22.69 -9.87
CA SER A 316 9.24 -21.35 -9.35
C SER A 316 10.76 -21.18 -9.14
N THR A 317 11.44 -22.18 -8.59
CA THR A 317 12.91 -22.18 -8.43
C THR A 317 13.60 -22.15 -9.78
N CYS A 318 13.15 -23.00 -10.70
CA CYS A 318 13.65 -23.04 -12.07
C CYS A 318 13.42 -21.71 -12.79
N ASN A 319 12.23 -21.11 -12.64
CA ASN A 319 11.90 -19.83 -13.26
C ASN A 319 12.74 -18.68 -12.71
N ALA A 320 13.03 -18.66 -11.40
CA ALA A 320 13.93 -17.68 -10.80
C ALA A 320 15.36 -17.79 -11.39
N HIS A 321 15.90 -19.01 -11.51
CA HIS A 321 17.22 -19.25 -12.12
C HIS A 321 17.27 -18.90 -13.61
N ILE A 322 16.20 -19.20 -14.35
CA ILE A 322 16.09 -18.85 -15.77
C ILE A 322 16.13 -17.33 -15.94
N ARG A 323 15.36 -16.59 -15.14
CA ARG A 323 15.20 -15.14 -15.28
C ARG A 323 16.32 -14.32 -14.63
N GLN A 324 17.10 -14.89 -13.71
CA GLN A 324 18.19 -14.20 -12.99
C GLN A 324 19.07 -13.29 -13.87
N PRO A 325 19.53 -13.69 -15.08
CA PRO A 325 20.43 -12.85 -15.89
C PRO A 325 19.77 -11.58 -16.46
N VAL A 326 18.44 -11.56 -16.60
CA VAL A 326 17.70 -10.47 -17.26
C VAL A 326 16.86 -9.65 -16.29
N ILE A 327 16.62 -10.13 -15.07
CA ILE A 327 15.85 -9.36 -14.10
C ILE A 327 16.63 -8.10 -13.73
N GLY A 328 15.93 -6.96 -13.79
CA GLY A 328 16.49 -5.65 -13.48
C GLY A 328 17.31 -5.01 -14.61
N VAL A 329 17.56 -5.74 -15.71
CA VAL A 329 18.19 -5.20 -16.91
C VAL A 329 17.13 -4.60 -17.82
N SER A 330 17.31 -3.34 -18.22
CA SER A 330 16.40 -2.69 -19.16
C SER A 330 16.51 -3.33 -20.55
N PRO A 331 15.37 -3.68 -21.21
CA PRO A 331 15.34 -4.25 -22.56
C PRO A 331 16.03 -3.43 -23.65
N VAL A 332 16.19 -2.13 -23.41
CA VAL A 332 16.81 -1.19 -24.35
C VAL A 332 18.35 -1.22 -24.26
N THR A 333 18.90 -1.90 -23.25
CA THR A 333 20.36 -1.94 -23.03
C THR A 333 21.01 -3.04 -23.86
N ALA A 334 22.22 -2.80 -24.37
CA ALA A 334 23.00 -3.79 -25.13
C ALA A 334 23.31 -5.08 -24.35
N GLU A 335 23.24 -5.05 -23.01
CA GLU A 335 23.40 -6.20 -22.15
C GLU A 335 22.22 -7.17 -22.22
N PHE A 336 21.02 -6.68 -22.53
CA PHE A 336 19.80 -7.49 -22.50
C PHE A 336 19.81 -8.63 -23.53
N PRO A 337 20.16 -8.42 -24.82
CA PRO A 337 20.28 -9.53 -25.79
C PRO A 337 21.34 -10.57 -25.41
N LYS A 338 22.44 -10.14 -24.79
CA LYS A 338 23.49 -11.06 -24.31
C LYS A 338 22.95 -11.96 -23.21
N ASN A 339 22.29 -11.37 -22.21
CA ASN A 339 21.73 -12.10 -21.08
C ASN A 339 20.53 -12.96 -21.52
N LEU A 340 19.74 -12.51 -22.50
CA LEU A 340 18.63 -13.29 -23.07
C LEU A 340 19.11 -14.62 -23.70
N ARG A 341 20.28 -14.64 -24.34
CA ARG A 341 20.86 -15.91 -24.84
C ARG A 341 21.16 -16.89 -23.70
N GLU A 342 21.65 -16.38 -22.57
CA GLU A 342 21.87 -17.18 -21.37
C GLU A 342 20.54 -17.69 -20.78
N VAL A 343 19.50 -16.84 -20.75
CA VAL A 343 18.14 -17.22 -20.33
C VAL A 343 17.62 -18.39 -21.18
N LEU A 344 17.77 -18.34 -22.50
CA LEU A 344 17.31 -19.42 -23.40
C LEU A 344 18.07 -20.73 -23.18
N ALA A 345 19.38 -20.65 -22.92
CA ALA A 345 20.18 -21.82 -22.56
C ALA A 345 19.73 -22.42 -21.23
N ARG A 346 19.50 -21.58 -20.21
CA ARG A 346 18.97 -22.00 -18.90
C ARG A 346 17.57 -22.59 -19.04
N LEU A 347 16.69 -21.98 -19.84
CA LEU A 347 15.33 -22.46 -20.08
C LEU A 347 15.33 -23.89 -20.63
N THR A 348 16.18 -24.16 -21.62
CA THR A 348 16.30 -25.51 -22.20
C THR A 348 16.74 -26.53 -21.15
N LYS A 349 17.77 -26.20 -20.35
CA LYS A 349 18.26 -27.05 -19.25
C LYS A 349 17.21 -27.31 -18.17
N TYR A 350 16.51 -26.27 -17.72
CA TYR A 350 15.56 -26.41 -16.62
C TYR A 350 14.25 -27.07 -17.06
N LEU A 351 13.78 -26.90 -18.30
CA LEU A 351 12.62 -27.63 -18.81
C LEU A 351 12.77 -29.16 -18.76
N GLU A 352 14.01 -29.67 -18.79
CA GLU A 352 14.31 -31.10 -18.62
C GLU A 352 14.39 -31.52 -17.15
N ALA A 353 14.79 -30.61 -16.25
CA ALA A 353 15.02 -30.90 -14.83
C ALA A 353 13.81 -30.62 -13.93
N THR A 354 12.84 -29.81 -14.37
CA THR A 354 11.72 -29.37 -13.54
C THR A 354 10.69 -30.48 -13.26
N THR A 355 10.13 -30.46 -12.06
CA THR A 355 9.08 -31.41 -11.62
C THR A 355 7.77 -31.27 -12.40
N ASN A 356 7.38 -30.05 -12.74
CA ASN A 356 6.17 -29.74 -13.51
C ASN A 356 6.47 -28.83 -14.71
N ARG A 357 6.64 -29.45 -15.88
CA ARG A 357 6.96 -28.77 -17.14
C ARG A 357 5.86 -27.80 -17.59
N ALA A 358 4.60 -28.20 -17.48
CA ALA A 358 3.45 -27.40 -17.93
C ALA A 358 3.34 -26.08 -17.16
N GLU A 359 3.59 -26.11 -15.85
CA GLU A 359 3.56 -24.93 -15.00
C GLU A 359 4.75 -23.99 -15.29
N LEU A 360 5.94 -24.54 -15.51
CA LEU A 360 7.10 -23.73 -15.91
C LEU A 360 6.88 -23.08 -17.29
N GLN A 361 6.32 -23.80 -18.26
CA GLN A 361 5.94 -23.24 -19.56
C GLN A 361 4.95 -22.07 -19.38
N LYS A 362 3.90 -22.25 -18.56
CA LYS A 362 2.91 -21.19 -18.27
C LYS A 362 3.56 -19.95 -17.65
N LYS A 363 4.43 -20.12 -16.64
CA LYS A 363 5.18 -19.03 -16.01
C LYS A 363 6.11 -18.31 -17.01
N THR A 364 6.78 -19.08 -17.86
CA THR A 364 7.66 -18.54 -18.92
C THR A 364 6.87 -17.74 -19.95
N VAL A 365 5.72 -18.23 -20.39
CA VAL A 365 4.84 -17.51 -21.34
C VAL A 365 4.31 -16.21 -20.72
N ALA A 366 3.86 -16.24 -19.47
CA ALA A 366 3.40 -15.04 -18.77
C ALA A 366 4.51 -13.99 -18.64
N TRP A 367 5.74 -14.43 -18.36
CA TRP A 367 6.92 -13.57 -18.36
C TRP A 367 7.19 -12.96 -19.74
N ILE A 368 7.18 -13.77 -20.81
CA ILE A 368 7.36 -13.29 -22.19
C ILE A 368 6.29 -12.27 -22.58
N ASP A 369 5.02 -12.54 -22.27
CA ASP A 369 3.90 -11.65 -22.58
C ASP A 369 4.07 -10.27 -21.93
N GLY A 370 4.63 -10.22 -20.72
CA GLY A 370 4.99 -8.97 -20.06
C GLY A 370 5.99 -8.12 -20.84
N TYR A 371 6.97 -8.73 -21.51
CA TYR A 371 7.92 -8.01 -22.37
C TYR A 371 7.33 -7.66 -23.74
N LEU A 372 6.52 -8.54 -24.33
CA LEU A 372 5.88 -8.29 -25.63
C LEU A 372 4.88 -7.12 -25.58
N ALA A 373 4.30 -6.85 -24.40
CA ALA A 373 3.46 -5.70 -24.13
C ALA A 373 4.21 -4.35 -24.12
N LEU A 374 5.55 -4.36 -24.10
CA LEU A 374 6.35 -3.13 -24.18
C LEU A 374 6.37 -2.60 -25.62
N GLU A 375 6.06 -1.31 -25.79
CA GLU A 375 6.02 -0.65 -27.11
C GLU A 375 7.42 -0.48 -27.73
N ASN A 376 8.44 -0.21 -26.90
CA ASN A 376 9.80 0.13 -27.36
C ASN A 376 10.77 -1.07 -27.38
N LEU A 377 10.28 -2.28 -27.66
CA LEU A 377 11.11 -3.48 -27.75
C LEU A 377 11.67 -3.64 -29.17
N ASP A 378 12.97 -3.90 -29.27
CA ASP A 378 13.64 -4.22 -30.54
C ASP A 378 12.96 -5.38 -31.28
N ASP A 379 12.80 -5.24 -32.60
CA ASP A 379 12.10 -6.21 -33.44
C ASP A 379 12.78 -7.59 -33.45
N GLY A 380 14.12 -7.63 -33.36
CA GLY A 380 14.88 -8.87 -33.26
C GLY A 380 14.63 -9.58 -31.93
N ILE A 381 14.61 -8.84 -30.82
CA ILE A 381 14.26 -9.38 -29.50
C ILE A 381 12.80 -9.87 -29.48
N ARG A 382 11.88 -9.08 -30.05
CA ARG A 382 10.46 -9.45 -30.16
C ARG A 382 10.29 -10.77 -30.92
N ALA A 383 10.92 -10.92 -32.07
CA ALA A 383 10.86 -12.16 -32.86
C ALA A 383 11.39 -13.38 -32.09
N VAL A 384 12.49 -13.23 -31.34
CA VAL A 384 13.05 -14.30 -30.50
C VAL A 384 12.09 -14.70 -29.38
N LEU A 385 11.47 -13.72 -28.72
CA LEU A 385 10.50 -13.96 -27.65
C LEU A 385 9.22 -14.62 -28.18
N GLU A 386 8.69 -14.18 -29.32
CA GLU A 386 7.53 -14.79 -29.97
C GLU A 386 7.81 -16.23 -30.41
N HIS A 387 8.98 -16.49 -30.99
CA HIS A 387 9.40 -17.84 -31.35
C HIS A 387 9.48 -18.75 -30.11
N THR A 388 10.06 -18.23 -29.02
CA THR A 388 10.17 -18.96 -27.75
C THR A 388 8.79 -19.24 -27.16
N LYS A 389 7.88 -18.27 -27.17
CA LYS A 389 6.49 -18.43 -26.73
C LYS A 389 5.77 -19.54 -27.51
N ASN A 390 5.88 -19.53 -28.83
CA ASN A 390 5.26 -20.54 -29.68
C ASN A 390 5.80 -21.94 -29.38
N LYS A 391 7.12 -22.08 -29.19
CA LYS A 391 7.77 -23.33 -28.79
C LYS A 391 7.28 -23.83 -27.42
N MET A 392 7.00 -22.92 -26.49
CA MET A 392 6.45 -23.27 -25.18
C MET A 392 4.97 -23.67 -25.23
N ALA A 393 4.19 -23.13 -26.17
CA ALA A 393 2.77 -23.43 -26.34
C ALA A 393 2.49 -24.69 -27.19
N SER A 394 3.44 -25.10 -28.03
CA SER A 394 3.30 -26.24 -28.96
C SER A 394 3.64 -27.61 -28.36
N THR A 395 3.91 -27.70 -27.05
CA THR A 395 4.28 -28.93 -26.34
C THR A 395 3.48 -29.04 -25.07
#